data_AF-A0A2I2FIU1-F1
#
_entry.id   AF-A0A2I2FIU1-F1
#
_cell.length_a   1.000
_cell.length_b   1.000
_cell.length_c   1.000
_cell.angle_alpha   90.00
_cell.angle_beta   90.00
_cell.angle_gamma   90.00
#
_symmetry.space_group_name_H-M   'P 1'
#
loop_
_entity.id
_entity.type
_entity.pdbx_description
1 polymer ?
#
loop_
_entity_poly.entity_id
_entity_poly.type
_entity_poly.pdbx_seq_one_letter_code
_entity_poly.pdbx_strand_id
1 'polypeptide(L)'
;MSPITINKAGRGSSAESDPPNTSSFTQMADKDLESIGRHCQFEYCNQLDFLPFRCESCHGTYCLDHRTETTHRCAHAGEWARRRAGAASTRGPAPEKPTIHNSDQCAHTECKTLVNTLKDPGVRCPDCRKLHCLRHRLREEHDCARVGPGGRRQAGTGGGGGGGGNDALKSMFARVRTWGKDKTQQLTPAPKANSPAARTMQLNALKKVAKGDAGVPADRRIYLHVVGTSETQRTDPPRGEFFFDSRWKVGRVLDDAARRLRVENVNNRAGEEERLRVFHLESGEFLEFGETIGGGRVAQGNTLVMLRGAGVMLGK
;
A
#
# COMPACT_ATOMS: atom_id res chain seq x y z
N MET A 1 -31.53 48.57 -70.09
CA MET A 1 -32.25 47.41 -69.51
C MET A 1 -31.24 46.30 -69.28
N SER A 2 -31.21 45.74 -68.08
CA SER A 2 -30.60 44.43 -67.75
C SER A 2 -31.62 43.69 -66.87
N PRO A 3 -31.68 42.35 -66.88
CA PRO A 3 -31.09 41.58 -65.77
C PRO A 3 -30.63 40.14 -66.12
N ILE A 4 -30.28 39.34 -65.07
CA ILE A 4 -30.10 37.85 -64.99
C ILE A 4 -28.71 37.28 -65.43
N THR A 5 -27.99 36.35 -64.74
CA THR A 5 -27.98 35.83 -63.33
C THR A 5 -26.64 35.16 -62.91
N ILE A 6 -26.12 35.49 -61.72
CA ILE A 6 -25.71 34.62 -60.57
C ILE A 6 -24.93 33.28 -60.77
N ASN A 7 -23.78 33.16 -60.08
CA ASN A 7 -23.44 32.13 -59.05
C ASN A 7 -22.01 32.40 -58.48
N LYS A 8 -21.83 32.82 -57.23
CA LYS A 8 -21.84 32.08 -55.93
C LYS A 8 -20.42 31.65 -55.49
N ALA A 9 -19.88 32.36 -54.49
CA ALA A 9 -18.49 32.23 -54.05
C ALA A 9 -18.27 31.12 -53.01
N GLY A 10 -17.16 30.38 -53.13
CA GLY A 10 -16.58 29.56 -52.07
C GLY A 10 -15.55 30.37 -51.28
N ARG A 11 -15.66 30.40 -49.95
CA ARG A 11 -14.63 30.99 -49.07
C ARG A 11 -13.60 29.92 -48.72
N GLY A 12 -12.33 30.20 -48.96
CA GLY A 12 -11.23 29.42 -48.40
C GLY A 12 -11.02 29.76 -46.93
N SER A 13 -10.73 28.74 -46.11
CA SER A 13 -10.41 28.89 -44.68
C SER A 13 -8.94 28.57 -44.43
N SER A 14 -8.36 29.38 -43.56
CA SER A 14 -6.97 29.44 -43.08
C SER A 14 -6.24 28.10 -42.94
N ALA A 15 -5.00 28.06 -43.44
CA ALA A 15 -4.00 27.09 -43.02
C ALA A 15 -3.25 27.65 -41.80
N GLU A 16 -3.65 27.22 -40.59
CA GLU A 16 -2.84 27.42 -39.38
C GLU A 16 -1.95 26.20 -39.17
N SER A 17 -0.64 26.44 -39.18
CA SER A 17 0.39 25.41 -39.03
C SER A 17 0.64 25.10 -37.56
N ASP A 18 0.05 24.01 -37.06
CA ASP A 18 0.37 23.46 -35.73
C ASP A 18 1.89 23.16 -35.62
N PRO A 19 2.54 23.48 -34.49
CA PRO A 19 3.96 23.18 -34.27
C PRO A 19 4.20 21.66 -34.20
N PRO A 20 5.42 21.18 -34.52
CA PRO A 20 5.73 19.75 -34.51
C PRO A 20 5.68 19.18 -33.09
N ASN A 21 4.53 18.61 -32.74
CA ASN A 21 4.29 18.00 -31.44
C ASN A 21 5.07 16.68 -31.36
N THR A 22 6.24 16.71 -30.71
CA THR A 22 7.18 15.57 -30.62
C THR A 22 6.77 14.50 -29.61
N SER A 23 5.55 14.56 -29.08
CA SER A 23 4.98 13.55 -28.18
C SER A 23 4.14 12.52 -28.93
N SER A 24 4.32 11.24 -28.58
CA SER A 24 3.48 10.12 -29.06
C SER A 24 2.05 10.10 -28.48
N PHE A 25 1.69 11.09 -27.67
CA PHE A 25 0.37 11.25 -27.08
C PHE A 25 -0.37 12.45 -27.68
N THR A 26 -1.68 12.30 -27.91
CA THR A 26 -2.53 13.30 -28.54
C THR A 26 -3.02 14.33 -27.52
N GLN A 27 -2.73 15.61 -27.74
CA GLN A 27 -3.32 16.71 -26.98
C GLN A 27 -4.79 16.87 -27.40
N MET A 28 -5.71 16.89 -26.42
CA MET A 28 -7.14 17.09 -26.66
C MET A 28 -7.47 18.59 -26.68
N ALA A 29 -8.40 19.00 -27.55
CA ALA A 29 -8.86 20.39 -27.65
C ALA A 29 -10.13 20.60 -26.81
N ASP A 30 -10.03 21.41 -25.75
CA ASP A 30 -11.01 21.55 -24.66
C ASP A 30 -12.34 22.26 -25.00
N LYS A 31 -12.75 22.39 -26.28
CA LYS A 31 -13.84 23.31 -26.66
C LYS A 31 -15.02 22.79 -27.47
N ASP A 32 -14.97 21.60 -28.04
CA ASP A 32 -16.11 21.07 -28.78
C ASP A 32 -16.11 19.53 -28.84
N LEU A 33 -17.21 18.89 -28.44
CA LEU A 33 -17.30 17.43 -28.28
C LEU A 33 -17.12 16.70 -29.61
N GLU A 34 -17.56 17.30 -30.70
CA GLU A 34 -17.45 16.76 -32.07
C GLU A 34 -16.05 16.99 -32.66
N SER A 35 -15.23 17.85 -32.02
CA SER A 35 -13.82 18.12 -32.39
C SER A 35 -12.80 17.30 -31.58
N ILE A 36 -13.24 16.41 -30.68
CA ILE A 36 -12.34 15.58 -29.84
C ILE A 36 -11.68 14.46 -30.66
N GLY A 37 -12.38 13.93 -31.67
CA GLY A 37 -11.87 12.85 -32.51
C GLY A 37 -11.00 13.30 -33.68
N ARG A 38 -10.26 12.37 -34.27
CA ARG A 38 -9.58 12.56 -35.56
C ARG A 38 -9.95 11.43 -36.53
N HIS A 39 -10.13 11.80 -37.80
CA HIS A 39 -10.44 10.84 -38.85
C HIS A 39 -9.22 10.00 -39.23
N CYS A 40 -9.45 8.71 -39.51
CA CYS A 40 -8.45 7.78 -39.99
C CYS A 40 -7.96 8.17 -41.39
N GLN A 41 -6.66 8.43 -41.54
CA GLN A 41 -6.01 8.84 -42.80
C GLN A 41 -5.76 7.69 -43.78
N PHE A 42 -6.45 6.56 -43.62
CA PHE A 42 -6.44 5.48 -44.61
C PHE A 42 -7.54 5.72 -45.64
N GLU A 43 -7.16 5.74 -46.93
CA GLU A 43 -7.97 6.10 -48.12
C GLU A 43 -9.44 5.63 -48.08
N TYR A 44 -9.70 4.42 -47.57
CA TYR A 44 -11.02 3.78 -47.60
C TYR A 44 -11.72 3.69 -46.23
N CYS A 45 -11.12 4.26 -45.18
CA CYS A 45 -11.68 4.19 -43.83
C CYS A 45 -12.35 5.50 -43.41
N ASN A 46 -11.59 6.60 -43.35
CA ASN A 46 -12.04 7.93 -42.90
C ASN A 46 -12.91 7.95 -41.61
N GLN A 47 -12.83 6.91 -40.78
CA GLN A 47 -13.62 6.79 -39.55
C GLN A 47 -13.11 7.78 -38.50
N LEU A 48 -14.02 8.53 -37.86
CA LEU A 48 -13.69 9.37 -36.72
C LEU A 48 -13.43 8.48 -35.49
N ASP A 49 -12.19 8.53 -34.98
CA ASP A 49 -11.79 7.82 -33.76
C ASP A 49 -11.46 8.85 -32.66
N PHE A 50 -11.96 8.61 -31.45
CA PHE A 50 -11.71 9.46 -30.29
C PHE A 50 -10.35 9.16 -29.63
N LEU A 51 -9.73 8.01 -29.92
CA LEU A 51 -8.38 7.64 -29.50
C LEU A 51 -7.47 7.46 -30.72
N PRO A 52 -7.12 8.54 -31.44
CA PRO A 52 -6.31 8.46 -32.66
C PRO A 52 -4.89 7.94 -32.40
N PHE A 53 -4.49 6.92 -33.17
CA PHE A 53 -3.13 6.35 -33.15
C PHE A 53 -2.24 7.05 -34.18
N ARG A 54 -1.10 7.59 -33.76
CA ARG A 54 -0.07 8.14 -34.65
C ARG A 54 0.99 7.08 -34.96
N CYS A 55 1.29 6.86 -36.24
CA CYS A 55 2.36 5.95 -36.66
C CYS A 55 3.74 6.58 -36.43
N GLU A 56 4.67 5.90 -35.74
CA GLU A 56 6.04 6.41 -35.51
C GLU A 56 6.91 6.49 -36.79
N SER A 57 6.47 5.86 -37.88
CA SER A 57 7.17 5.82 -39.19
C SER A 57 6.67 6.90 -40.16
N CYS A 58 5.40 6.88 -40.56
CA CYS A 58 4.85 7.86 -41.50
C CYS A 58 4.23 9.11 -40.84
N HIS A 59 4.15 9.15 -39.50
CA HIS A 59 3.51 10.22 -38.72
C HIS A 59 2.01 10.46 -39.01
N GLY A 60 1.38 9.64 -39.85
CA GLY A 60 -0.06 9.63 -40.12
C GLY A 60 -0.89 9.19 -38.91
N THR A 61 -2.17 9.57 -38.92
CA THR A 61 -3.15 9.31 -37.86
C THR A 61 -4.21 8.31 -38.31
N TYR A 62 -4.42 7.25 -37.53
CA TYR A 62 -5.27 6.12 -37.89
C TYR A 62 -6.16 5.67 -36.73
N CYS A 63 -7.28 5.01 -37.04
CA CYS A 63 -8.16 4.38 -36.04
C CYS A 63 -7.57 3.06 -35.51
N LEU A 64 -8.23 2.47 -34.51
CA LEU A 64 -7.83 1.19 -33.89
C LEU A 64 -7.48 0.07 -34.89
N ASP A 65 -8.28 -0.12 -35.94
CA ASP A 65 -8.10 -1.20 -36.93
C ASP A 65 -6.94 -0.93 -37.90
N HIS A 66 -6.58 0.33 -38.10
CA HIS A 66 -5.54 0.77 -39.04
C HIS A 66 -4.24 1.20 -38.34
N ARG A 67 -4.09 0.94 -37.04
CA ARG A 67 -2.95 1.42 -36.22
C ARG A 67 -1.59 0.80 -36.54
N THR A 68 -1.53 -0.33 -37.27
CA THR A 68 -0.27 -1.04 -37.56
C THR A 68 0.27 -0.70 -38.95
N GLU A 69 1.60 -0.74 -39.12
CA GLU A 69 2.24 -0.41 -40.41
C GLU A 69 1.71 -1.24 -41.59
N THR A 70 1.27 -2.47 -41.32
CA THR A 70 0.69 -3.39 -42.31
C THR A 70 -0.76 -3.07 -42.68
N THR A 71 -1.56 -2.53 -41.75
CA THR A 71 -3.01 -2.29 -41.97
C THR A 71 -3.26 -1.02 -42.76
N HIS A 72 -2.59 0.10 -42.44
CA HIS A 72 -2.68 1.33 -43.22
C HIS A 72 -1.71 1.41 -44.41
N ARG A 73 -0.96 0.33 -44.72
CA ARG A 73 0.05 0.28 -45.80
C ARG A 73 1.08 1.42 -45.70
N CYS A 74 1.81 1.46 -44.57
CA CYS A 74 2.75 2.54 -44.25
C CYS A 74 3.79 2.79 -45.35
N ALA A 75 3.85 4.02 -45.86
CA ALA A 75 4.86 4.42 -46.86
C ALA A 75 6.30 4.40 -46.32
N HIS A 76 6.48 4.46 -44.99
CA HIS A 76 7.77 4.50 -44.30
C HIS A 76 8.02 3.26 -43.41
N ALA A 77 7.41 2.11 -43.73
CA ALA A 77 7.43 0.92 -42.88
C ALA A 77 8.83 0.58 -42.32
N GLY A 78 8.90 0.34 -41.00
CA GLY A 78 10.14 0.02 -40.30
C GLY A 78 11.13 1.17 -40.13
N GLU A 79 10.79 2.42 -40.47
CA GLU A 79 11.66 3.58 -40.18
C GLU A 79 11.80 3.81 -38.66
N TRP A 80 10.71 3.67 -37.91
CA TRP A 80 10.73 3.74 -36.44
C TRP A 80 11.75 2.76 -35.82
N ALA A 81 11.81 1.52 -36.33
CA ALA A 81 12.69 0.47 -35.85
C ALA A 81 14.17 0.80 -36.16
N ARG A 82 14.47 1.28 -37.38
CA ARG A 82 15.81 1.75 -37.77
C ARG A 82 16.28 2.92 -36.90
N ARG A 83 15.41 3.91 -36.68
CA ARG A 83 15.67 5.09 -35.82
C ARG A 83 15.99 4.66 -34.38
N ARG A 84 15.23 3.71 -33.83
CA ARG A 84 15.41 3.17 -32.46
C ARG A 84 16.67 2.31 -32.32
N ALA A 85 17.03 1.54 -33.35
CA ALA A 85 18.27 0.77 -33.38
C ALA A 85 19.51 1.68 -33.38
N GLY A 86 19.52 2.75 -34.19
CA GLY A 86 20.60 3.75 -34.18
C GLY A 86 20.74 4.45 -32.81
N ALA A 87 19.62 4.84 -32.20
CA ALA A 87 19.60 5.48 -30.88
C ALA A 87 19.97 4.56 -29.71
N ALA A 88 20.01 3.24 -29.90
CA ALA A 88 20.45 2.30 -28.87
C ALA A 88 21.97 2.31 -28.69
N SER A 89 22.73 2.68 -29.73
CA SER A 89 24.20 2.66 -29.71
C SER A 89 24.84 3.78 -28.90
N THR A 90 24.09 4.80 -28.48
CA THR A 90 24.60 5.95 -27.70
C THR A 90 24.18 5.92 -26.24
N ARG A 91 23.44 4.90 -25.80
CA ARG A 91 23.13 4.69 -24.39
C ARG A 91 24.28 3.90 -23.75
N GLY A 92 24.70 4.35 -22.56
CA GLY A 92 25.77 3.72 -21.77
C GLY A 92 25.44 2.29 -21.33
N PRO A 93 26.30 1.68 -20.48
CA PRO A 93 26.19 0.27 -20.12
C PRO A 93 24.78 -0.12 -19.68
N ALA A 94 24.36 -1.33 -20.06
CA ALA A 94 23.03 -1.84 -19.81
C ALA A 94 22.63 -1.66 -18.34
N PRO A 95 21.37 -1.27 -18.05
CA PRO A 95 20.95 -0.97 -16.68
C PRO A 95 21.22 -2.19 -15.80
N GLU A 96 22.12 -2.00 -14.82
CA GLU A 96 22.44 -3.04 -13.85
C GLU A 96 21.16 -3.54 -13.18
N LYS A 97 21.11 -4.84 -12.88
CA LYS A 97 19.96 -5.41 -12.18
C LYS A 97 19.83 -4.69 -10.82
N PRO A 98 18.67 -4.09 -10.50
CA PRO A 98 18.52 -3.34 -9.26
C PRO A 98 18.75 -4.26 -8.06
N THR A 99 19.86 -4.04 -7.36
CA THR A 99 20.19 -4.71 -6.11
C THR A 99 19.77 -3.83 -4.94
N ILE A 100 19.74 -4.41 -3.73
CA ILE A 100 19.48 -3.69 -2.47
C ILE A 100 20.49 -2.55 -2.23
N HIS A 101 21.64 -2.56 -2.92
CA HIS A 101 22.69 -1.54 -2.82
C HIS A 101 22.62 -0.46 -3.92
N ASN A 102 21.90 -0.71 -5.03
CA ASN A 102 21.76 0.18 -6.19
C ASN A 102 20.28 0.55 -6.47
N SER A 103 19.41 0.44 -5.46
CA SER A 103 18.02 0.89 -5.56
C SER A 103 17.45 1.23 -4.18
N ASP A 104 16.62 2.25 -4.13
CA ASP A 104 15.94 2.67 -2.90
C ASP A 104 14.85 1.65 -2.52
N GLN A 105 14.58 1.47 -1.23
CA GLN A 105 13.44 0.67 -0.76
C GLN A 105 12.25 1.59 -0.43
N CYS A 106 11.03 1.10 -0.68
CA CYS A 106 9.79 1.75 -0.24
C CYS A 106 9.85 2.07 1.27
N ALA A 107 9.53 3.30 1.65
CA ALA A 107 9.62 3.75 3.04
C ALA A 107 8.48 3.26 3.96
N HIS A 108 7.59 2.39 3.45
CA HIS A 108 6.60 1.68 4.27
C HIS A 108 7.27 0.50 4.99
N THR A 109 7.13 0.42 6.30
CA THR A 109 7.89 -0.50 7.19
C THR A 109 7.73 -1.98 6.86
N GLU A 110 6.58 -2.35 6.29
CA GLU A 110 6.25 -3.72 5.88
C GLU A 110 6.55 -4.00 4.39
N CYS A 111 6.78 -2.94 3.60
CA CYS A 111 7.00 -3.06 2.17
C CYS A 111 8.48 -3.20 1.83
N LYS A 112 8.86 -4.32 1.21
CA LYS A 112 10.24 -4.57 0.76
C LYS A 112 10.50 -4.18 -0.70
N THR A 113 9.49 -3.66 -1.42
CA THR A 113 9.59 -3.29 -2.84
C THR A 113 10.70 -2.28 -3.06
N LEU A 114 11.57 -2.58 -4.03
CA LEU A 114 12.61 -1.66 -4.50
C LEU A 114 11.96 -0.67 -5.47
N VAL A 115 12.13 0.61 -5.19
CA VAL A 115 11.59 1.74 -5.95
C VAL A 115 12.68 2.37 -6.81
N ASN A 116 12.29 3.16 -7.80
CA ASN A 116 13.15 3.65 -8.88
C ASN A 116 13.66 2.53 -9.81
N THR A 117 12.91 1.44 -9.92
CA THR A 117 13.17 0.39 -10.92
C THR A 117 12.27 0.58 -12.14
N LEU A 118 12.61 -0.06 -13.26
CA LEU A 118 11.82 -0.05 -14.51
C LEU A 118 10.39 -0.60 -14.35
N LYS A 119 10.12 -1.41 -13.31
CA LYS A 119 8.78 -1.94 -13.00
C LYS A 119 8.07 -1.17 -11.89
N ASP A 120 8.82 -0.69 -10.92
CA ASP A 120 8.31 0.02 -9.74
C ASP A 120 8.91 1.44 -9.67
N PRO A 121 8.32 2.42 -10.40
CA PRO A 121 8.70 3.82 -10.26
C PRO A 121 8.34 4.31 -8.85
N GLY A 122 9.29 5.01 -8.21
CA GLY A 122 9.10 5.58 -6.89
C GLY A 122 8.26 6.86 -6.93
N VAL A 123 7.20 6.93 -6.11
CA VAL A 123 6.40 8.14 -5.93
C VAL A 123 6.81 8.82 -4.61
N ARG A 124 7.10 10.12 -4.66
CA ARG A 124 7.39 10.92 -3.47
C ARG A 124 6.09 11.45 -2.89
N CYS A 125 5.81 11.14 -1.62
CA CYS A 125 4.63 11.69 -0.93
C CYS A 125 4.82 13.20 -0.66
N PRO A 126 3.84 14.07 -0.96
CA PRO A 126 3.99 15.52 -0.77
C PRO A 126 4.06 15.91 0.72
N ASP A 127 3.38 15.18 1.60
CA ASP A 127 3.26 15.47 3.04
C ASP A 127 4.46 15.01 3.87
N CYS A 128 5.05 13.86 3.54
CA CYS A 128 6.15 13.26 4.32
C CYS A 128 7.49 13.20 3.56
N ARG A 129 7.49 13.49 2.25
CA ARG A 129 8.64 13.52 1.32
C ARG A 129 9.43 12.21 1.15
N LYS A 130 8.96 11.13 1.76
CA LYS A 130 9.51 9.78 1.60
C LYS A 130 9.13 9.19 0.24
N LEU A 131 9.94 8.25 -0.24
CA LEU A 131 9.66 7.47 -1.45
C LEU A 131 8.83 6.23 -1.12
N HIS A 132 7.77 6.01 -1.90
CA HIS A 132 6.90 4.85 -1.79
C HIS A 132 6.73 4.18 -3.16
N CYS A 133 6.45 2.87 -3.17
CA CYS A 133 6.10 2.17 -4.40
C CYS A 133 4.66 2.51 -4.83
N LEU A 134 4.27 2.12 -6.05
CA LEU A 134 2.92 2.37 -6.57
C LEU A 134 1.77 1.84 -5.68
N ARG A 135 2.04 0.84 -4.83
CA ARG A 135 1.09 0.22 -3.88
C ARG A 135 0.95 0.98 -2.56
N HIS A 136 1.87 1.91 -2.26
CA HIS A 136 1.85 2.71 -1.03
C HIS A 136 1.96 4.21 -1.34
N ARG A 137 1.50 4.61 -2.53
CA ARG A 137 1.65 5.98 -3.04
C ARG A 137 0.58 6.92 -2.47
N LEU A 138 -0.57 6.39 -2.07
CA LEU A 138 -1.63 7.17 -1.41
C LEU A 138 -1.31 7.37 0.07
N ARG A 139 -1.84 8.45 0.64
CA ARG A 139 -1.68 8.85 2.04
C ARG A 139 -2.26 7.83 3.04
N GLU A 140 -3.24 7.06 2.62
CA GLU A 140 -3.92 6.03 3.43
C GLU A 140 -3.14 4.71 3.46
N GLU A 141 -2.26 4.49 2.47
CA GLU A 141 -1.46 3.28 2.32
C GLU A 141 -0.09 3.38 3.03
N HIS A 142 0.17 4.45 3.79
CA HIS A 142 1.37 4.58 4.61
C HIS A 142 1.19 5.50 5.81
N ASP A 143 2.00 5.29 6.86
CA ASP A 143 2.07 6.17 8.04
C ASP A 143 2.57 7.57 7.68
N CYS A 144 1.65 8.39 7.17
CA CYS A 144 1.91 9.70 6.63
C CYS A 144 1.96 10.78 7.71
N ALA A 145 3.00 10.70 8.54
CA ALA A 145 3.39 11.78 9.44
C ALA A 145 3.76 13.02 8.59
N ARG A 146 2.91 14.04 8.59
CA ARG A 146 3.19 15.33 7.93
C ARG A 146 4.46 15.92 8.56
N VAL A 147 5.50 16.10 7.74
CA VAL A 147 6.67 16.89 8.15
C VAL A 147 6.38 18.32 7.73
N GLY A 148 6.09 19.18 8.71
CA GLY A 148 5.71 20.58 8.47
C GLY A 148 6.74 21.32 7.60
N PRO A 149 6.32 22.30 6.78
CA PRO A 149 7.20 23.00 5.85
C PRO A 149 8.10 24.00 6.60
N GLY A 150 9.23 23.55 7.13
CA GLY A 150 10.17 24.42 7.85
C GLY A 150 11.56 23.79 8.01
N GLY A 151 12.46 24.07 7.08
CA GLY A 151 13.84 23.55 7.12
C GLY A 151 14.85 24.35 6.28
N ARG A 152 14.53 25.61 5.96
CA ARG A 152 15.43 26.52 5.24
C ARG A 152 16.56 26.92 6.19
N ARG A 153 17.72 26.26 6.09
CA ARG A 153 18.95 26.71 6.76
C ARG A 153 19.44 27.98 6.08
N GLN A 154 19.20 29.13 6.71
CA GLN A 154 19.88 30.37 6.37
C GLN A 154 21.16 30.50 7.22
N ALA A 155 22.19 31.10 6.63
CA ALA A 155 23.54 31.16 7.21
C ALA A 155 23.63 32.07 8.44
N GLY A 156 24.62 31.80 9.29
CA GLY A 156 25.04 32.64 10.41
C GLY A 156 26.55 32.53 10.59
N THR A 157 27.27 33.59 10.23
CA THR A 157 28.74 33.66 10.19
C THR A 157 29.32 33.94 11.57
N GLY A 158 30.47 33.35 11.90
CA GLY A 158 31.21 33.67 13.13
C GLY A 158 32.35 32.69 13.39
N GLY A 159 33.59 33.21 13.39
CA GLY A 159 34.81 32.48 13.75
C GLY A 159 34.79 31.91 15.17
N GLY A 160 35.77 31.11 15.60
CA GLY A 160 37.14 30.99 15.14
C GLY A 160 38.02 30.82 16.38
N GLY A 161 39.08 30.02 16.31
CA GLY A 161 39.94 29.69 17.47
C GLY A 161 39.81 28.23 17.88
N GLY A 162 40.95 27.53 17.98
CA GLY A 162 41.01 26.09 18.28
C GLY A 162 41.53 25.78 19.69
N GLY A 163 41.55 24.49 20.02
CA GLY A 163 42.22 23.96 21.22
C GLY A 163 41.43 22.88 21.96
N GLY A 164 42.12 21.81 22.38
CA GLY A 164 41.70 20.95 23.50
C GLY A 164 40.55 19.97 23.29
N GLY A 165 40.84 18.81 22.68
CA GLY A 165 39.86 17.73 22.44
C GLY A 165 39.35 16.95 23.67
N ASN A 166 39.27 17.54 24.88
CA ASN A 166 38.91 16.81 26.11
C ASN A 166 37.88 17.49 27.04
N ASP A 167 37.47 18.76 26.83
CA ASP A 167 36.51 19.44 27.74
C ASP A 167 35.05 19.51 27.25
N ALA A 168 34.79 19.15 25.99
CA ALA A 168 33.43 19.05 25.45
C ALA A 168 32.57 17.96 26.14
N LEU A 169 33.20 16.91 26.68
CA LEU A 169 32.50 15.81 27.35
C LEU A 169 32.05 16.16 28.78
N LYS A 170 32.84 16.94 29.54
CA LYS A 170 32.54 17.25 30.95
C LYS A 170 31.41 18.27 31.10
N SER A 171 31.32 19.23 30.18
CA SER A 171 30.23 20.23 30.16
C SER A 171 28.87 19.64 29.79
N MET A 172 28.81 18.47 29.14
CA MET A 172 27.56 17.76 28.84
C MET A 172 26.99 16.98 30.05
N PHE A 173 27.81 16.50 30.98
CA PHE A 173 27.33 15.80 32.18
C PHE A 173 26.91 16.74 33.33
N ALA A 174 27.42 17.97 33.38
CA ALA A 174 27.06 18.94 34.42
C ALA A 174 25.60 19.45 34.33
N ARG A 175 24.98 19.39 33.14
CA ARG A 175 23.59 19.83 32.91
C ARG A 175 22.51 18.76 33.15
N VAL A 176 22.88 17.55 33.60
CA VAL A 176 21.96 16.41 33.81
C VAL A 176 21.83 16.04 35.30
N ARG A 177 21.81 17.05 36.19
CA ARG A 177 21.52 16.85 37.63
C ARG A 177 20.54 17.84 38.26
N THR A 178 20.02 18.80 37.51
CA THR A 178 19.07 19.83 38.01
C THR A 178 17.72 19.79 37.28
N TRP A 179 17.13 18.61 37.14
CA TRP A 179 15.69 18.43 37.35
C TRP A 179 15.37 16.93 37.49
N GLY A 180 15.01 16.52 38.70
CA GLY A 180 14.32 15.25 38.90
C GLY A 180 12.83 15.42 38.63
N LYS A 181 12.17 14.31 38.26
CA LYS A 181 10.71 14.14 38.21
C LYS A 181 10.01 14.77 37.01
N ASP A 182 10.20 14.17 35.83
CA ASP A 182 9.10 13.49 35.14
C ASP A 182 9.60 12.52 34.03
N LYS A 183 8.70 11.67 33.54
CA LYS A 183 8.93 10.54 32.60
C LYS A 183 9.97 10.80 31.49
N THR A 184 11.17 10.21 31.62
CA THR A 184 12.05 9.94 30.48
C THR A 184 12.00 8.46 30.12
N GLN A 185 11.18 8.11 29.13
CA GLN A 185 11.28 6.81 28.48
C GLN A 185 12.57 6.75 27.66
N GLN A 186 13.25 5.62 27.78
CA GLN A 186 14.60 5.40 27.25
C GLN A 186 14.56 5.27 25.72
N LEU A 187 15.45 6.01 25.04
CA LEU A 187 15.66 5.94 23.60
C LEU A 187 16.25 4.57 23.22
N THR A 188 15.40 3.63 22.82
CA THR A 188 15.79 2.48 22.00
C THR A 188 14.99 2.52 20.69
N PRO A 189 15.58 2.12 19.55
CA PRO A 189 14.86 2.11 18.28
C PRO A 189 13.70 1.12 18.38
N ALA A 190 12.49 1.61 18.08
CA ALA A 190 11.28 0.79 18.12
C ALA A 190 11.47 -0.44 17.22
N PRO A 191 11.42 -1.67 17.75
CA PRO A 191 11.56 -2.85 16.92
C PRO A 191 10.43 -2.92 15.89
N LYS A 192 10.74 -3.45 14.70
CA LYS A 192 9.72 -3.86 13.72
C LYS A 192 8.65 -4.69 14.43
N ALA A 193 7.37 -4.49 14.09
CA ALA A 193 6.23 -5.05 14.81
C ALA A 193 6.29 -6.57 15.07
N ASN A 194 7.03 -7.30 14.23
CA ASN A 194 7.17 -8.75 14.29
C ASN A 194 8.55 -9.25 14.84
N SER A 195 9.32 -8.40 15.51
CA SER A 195 10.61 -8.80 16.13
C SER A 195 10.41 -9.63 17.42
N PRO A 196 11.39 -10.44 17.84
CA PRO A 196 11.30 -11.18 19.11
C PRO A 196 11.22 -10.25 20.33
N ALA A 197 11.82 -9.05 20.27
CA ALA A 197 11.70 -8.05 21.33
C ALA A 197 10.29 -7.43 21.37
N ALA A 198 9.67 -7.17 20.21
CA ALA A 198 8.30 -6.67 20.13
C ALA A 198 7.30 -7.67 20.71
N ARG A 199 7.41 -8.95 20.33
CA ARG A 199 6.56 -10.03 20.85
C ARG A 199 6.69 -10.18 22.37
N THR A 200 7.91 -10.12 22.91
CA THR A 200 8.14 -10.15 24.38
C THR A 200 7.48 -8.94 25.08
N MET A 201 7.55 -7.74 24.49
CA MET A 201 6.87 -6.55 25.04
C MET A 201 5.35 -6.67 24.98
N GLN A 202 4.79 -7.18 23.87
CA GLN A 202 3.36 -7.45 23.72
C GLN A 202 2.87 -8.47 24.74
N LEU A 203 3.60 -9.58 24.93
CA LEU A 203 3.30 -10.57 25.98
C LEU A 203 3.31 -9.96 27.39
N ASN A 204 4.25 -9.06 27.68
CA ASN A 204 4.32 -8.39 28.97
C ASN A 204 3.24 -7.31 29.16
N ALA A 205 2.71 -6.73 28.08
CA ALA A 205 1.53 -5.88 28.11
C ALA A 205 0.25 -6.72 28.32
N LEU A 206 0.11 -7.79 27.55
CA LEU A 206 -0.99 -8.75 27.64
C LEU A 206 -1.10 -9.33 29.06
N LYS A 207 0.00 -9.77 29.66
CA LYS A 207 0.06 -10.27 31.06
C LYS A 207 -0.42 -9.26 32.12
N LYS A 208 -0.42 -7.96 31.84
CA LYS A 208 -0.90 -6.91 32.76
C LYS A 208 -2.40 -6.64 32.64
N VAL A 209 -2.98 -6.86 31.46
CA VAL A 209 -4.40 -6.56 31.16
C VAL A 209 -5.26 -7.83 31.23
N ALA A 210 -4.67 -8.99 30.94
CA ALA A 210 -5.37 -10.26 30.78
C ALA A 210 -6.15 -10.68 32.02
N LYS A 211 -7.43 -10.97 31.82
CA LYS A 211 -8.34 -11.47 32.86
C LYS A 211 -8.48 -12.99 32.71
N GLY A 212 -8.53 -13.73 33.81
CA GLY A 212 -8.64 -15.19 33.76
C GLY A 212 -9.24 -15.73 35.04
N ASP A 213 -9.10 -17.03 35.25
CA ASP A 213 -9.48 -17.70 36.50
C ASP A 213 -8.29 -17.69 37.47
N ALA A 214 -8.50 -17.18 38.68
CA ALA A 214 -7.46 -17.09 39.70
C ALA A 214 -6.89 -18.46 40.11
N GLY A 215 -7.68 -19.54 39.95
CA GLY A 215 -7.27 -20.91 40.28
C GLY A 215 -6.22 -21.53 39.35
N VAL A 216 -5.91 -20.91 38.20
CA VAL A 216 -4.91 -21.43 37.26
C VAL A 216 -3.48 -21.05 37.72
N PRO A 217 -2.56 -22.01 37.95
CA PRO A 217 -1.16 -21.70 38.30
C PRO A 217 -0.44 -20.94 37.19
N ALA A 218 0.41 -19.97 37.53
CA ALA A 218 1.06 -19.06 36.57
C ALA A 218 1.84 -19.78 35.45
N ASP A 219 2.46 -20.91 35.77
CA ASP A 219 3.20 -21.79 34.85
C ASP A 219 2.33 -22.40 33.74
N ARG A 220 1.04 -22.62 34.01
CA ARG A 220 0.08 -23.17 33.04
C ARG A 220 -0.76 -22.12 32.32
N ARG A 221 -0.57 -20.83 32.62
CA ARG A 221 -1.33 -19.73 32.00
C ARG A 221 -0.86 -19.50 30.57
N ILE A 222 -1.72 -19.78 29.60
CA ILE A 222 -1.58 -19.29 28.23
C ILE A 222 -2.37 -17.99 28.13
N TYR A 223 -1.69 -16.92 27.72
CA TYR A 223 -2.25 -15.58 27.55
C TYR A 223 -2.62 -15.38 26.08
N LEU A 224 -3.86 -15.00 25.79
CA LEU A 224 -4.42 -14.92 24.44
C LEU A 224 -5.25 -13.65 24.26
N HIS A 225 -5.29 -13.14 23.03
CA HIS A 225 -6.29 -12.16 22.61
C HIS A 225 -7.53 -12.93 22.14
N VAL A 226 -8.73 -12.54 22.59
CA VAL A 226 -9.98 -13.14 22.11
C VAL A 226 -10.89 -12.07 21.54
N VAL A 227 -11.41 -12.31 20.34
CA VAL A 227 -12.40 -11.48 19.63
C VAL A 227 -13.66 -12.30 19.42
N GLY A 228 -14.82 -11.80 19.83
CA GLY A 228 -16.11 -12.42 19.55
C GLY A 228 -16.84 -11.70 18.43
N THR A 229 -17.53 -12.42 17.54
CA THR A 229 -18.55 -11.81 16.69
C THR A 229 -19.78 -11.49 17.52
N SER A 230 -20.20 -10.22 17.55
CA SER A 230 -21.56 -9.88 17.99
C SER A 230 -22.57 -10.20 16.88
N GLU A 231 -23.72 -10.74 17.27
CA GLU A 231 -24.85 -11.03 16.37
C GLU A 231 -25.45 -9.76 15.76
N THR A 232 -25.30 -8.63 16.45
CA THR A 232 -25.46 -7.30 15.84
C THR A 232 -24.22 -6.96 15.02
N GLN A 233 -24.40 -6.51 13.78
CA GLN A 233 -23.34 -5.96 12.90
C GLN A 233 -22.80 -4.62 13.46
N ARG A 234 -22.11 -4.67 14.59
CA ARG A 234 -21.41 -3.53 15.20
C ARG A 234 -20.05 -3.35 14.57
N THR A 235 -19.63 -2.09 14.46
CA THR A 235 -18.40 -1.67 13.78
C THR A 235 -17.10 -1.96 14.55
N ASP A 236 -17.15 -2.32 15.85
CA ASP A 236 -16.01 -2.87 16.61
C ASP A 236 -16.50 -4.14 17.34
N PRO A 237 -16.00 -5.35 17.00
CA PRO A 237 -16.39 -6.59 17.64
C PRO A 237 -15.87 -6.66 19.10
N PRO A 238 -16.63 -7.25 20.05
CA PRO A 238 -16.17 -7.37 21.43
C PRO A 238 -14.86 -8.17 21.53
N ARG A 239 -13.79 -7.48 21.93
CA ARG A 239 -12.44 -8.01 22.08
C ARG A 239 -11.93 -7.84 23.50
N GLY A 240 -11.06 -8.75 23.94
CA GLY A 240 -10.46 -8.70 25.26
C GLY A 240 -9.25 -9.62 25.43
N GLU A 241 -8.38 -9.21 26.32
CA GLU A 241 -7.21 -9.96 26.77
C GLU A 241 -7.61 -10.96 27.86
N PHE A 242 -7.30 -12.24 27.66
CA PHE A 242 -7.62 -13.28 28.63
C PHE A 242 -6.45 -14.25 28.87
N PHE A 243 -6.51 -14.98 29.99
CA PHE A 243 -5.61 -16.11 30.24
C PHE A 243 -6.37 -17.36 30.65
N PHE A 244 -5.90 -18.51 30.16
CA PHE A 244 -6.52 -19.82 30.32
C PHE A 244 -5.47 -20.86 30.73
N ASP A 245 -5.90 -21.99 31.29
CA ASP A 245 -4.99 -23.12 31.59
C ASP A 245 -4.69 -23.89 30.31
N SER A 246 -3.42 -24.20 30.05
CA SER A 246 -2.95 -25.00 28.92
C SER A 246 -3.66 -26.37 28.79
N ARG A 247 -4.17 -26.92 29.88
CA ARG A 247 -4.90 -28.20 29.93
C ARG A 247 -6.38 -28.09 29.58
N TRP A 248 -6.94 -26.89 29.43
CA TRP A 248 -8.37 -26.74 29.11
C TRP A 248 -8.66 -27.10 27.66
N LYS A 249 -9.80 -27.76 27.46
CA LYS A 249 -10.35 -28.03 26.13
C LYS A 249 -10.90 -26.75 25.50
N VAL A 250 -10.83 -26.65 24.17
CA VAL A 250 -11.33 -25.51 23.39
C VAL A 250 -12.78 -25.17 23.73
N GLY A 251 -13.65 -26.17 23.93
CA GLY A 251 -15.04 -25.94 24.36
C GLY A 251 -15.15 -25.15 25.68
N ARG A 252 -14.40 -25.54 26.72
CA ARG A 252 -14.37 -24.84 28.02
C ARG A 252 -13.78 -23.43 27.90
N VAL A 253 -12.78 -23.24 27.02
CA VAL A 253 -12.18 -21.93 26.74
C VAL A 253 -13.20 -21.02 26.06
N LEU A 254 -13.95 -21.53 25.08
CA LEU A 254 -15.04 -20.81 24.41
C LEU A 254 -16.15 -20.43 25.41
N ASP A 255 -16.58 -21.34 26.28
CA ASP A 255 -17.60 -21.04 27.31
C ASP A 255 -17.20 -19.88 28.23
N ASP A 256 -15.95 -19.89 28.70
CA ASP A 256 -15.46 -18.87 29.62
C ASP A 256 -15.18 -17.54 28.89
N ALA A 257 -14.64 -17.58 27.68
CA ALA A 257 -14.42 -16.40 26.85
C ALA A 257 -15.73 -15.73 26.43
N ALA A 258 -16.73 -16.51 25.99
CA ALA A 258 -18.06 -16.01 25.62
C ALA A 258 -18.74 -15.33 26.82
N ARG A 259 -18.69 -15.95 28.01
CA ARG A 259 -19.21 -15.35 29.25
C ARG A 259 -18.54 -14.00 29.58
N ARG A 260 -17.21 -13.89 29.42
CA ARG A 260 -16.45 -12.66 29.71
C ARG A 260 -16.70 -11.55 28.67
N LEU A 261 -16.83 -11.92 27.40
CA LEU A 261 -17.12 -10.99 26.29
C LEU A 261 -18.62 -10.67 26.14
N ARG A 262 -19.49 -11.30 26.95
CA ARG A 262 -20.96 -11.21 26.87
C ARG A 262 -21.52 -11.63 25.49
N VAL A 263 -20.88 -12.62 24.89
CA VAL A 263 -21.37 -13.30 23.68
C VAL A 263 -22.24 -14.47 24.12
N GLU A 264 -23.41 -14.62 23.51
CA GLU A 264 -24.34 -15.70 23.87
C GLU A 264 -23.87 -17.03 23.25
N ASN A 265 -23.60 -18.03 24.11
CA ASN A 265 -23.22 -19.37 23.66
C ASN A 265 -24.41 -20.34 23.71
N VAL A 266 -25.02 -20.58 22.55
CA VAL A 266 -26.15 -21.52 22.37
C VAL A 266 -25.73 -22.92 21.89
N ASN A 267 -24.43 -23.26 21.90
CA ASN A 267 -23.87 -24.51 21.36
C ASN A 267 -24.48 -25.83 21.90
N ASN A 268 -25.18 -25.78 23.04
CA ASN A 268 -25.84 -26.94 23.65
C ASN A 268 -27.30 -27.12 23.22
N ARG A 269 -27.87 -26.18 22.46
CA ARG A 269 -29.30 -26.16 22.08
C ARG A 269 -29.54 -25.84 20.60
N ALA A 270 -28.59 -25.18 19.93
CA ALA A 270 -28.76 -24.71 18.56
C ALA A 270 -28.16 -25.67 17.52
N GLY A 271 -28.63 -25.54 16.27
CA GLY A 271 -28.10 -26.28 15.13
C GLY A 271 -26.70 -25.82 14.72
N GLU A 272 -26.11 -26.51 13.73
CA GLU A 272 -24.74 -26.22 13.28
C GLU A 272 -24.55 -24.79 12.74
N GLU A 273 -25.59 -24.22 12.13
CA GLU A 273 -25.61 -22.85 11.57
C GLU A 273 -25.57 -21.76 12.65
N GLU A 274 -25.90 -22.08 13.89
CA GLU A 274 -25.88 -21.15 15.02
C GLU A 274 -24.74 -21.43 16.01
N ARG A 275 -23.94 -22.48 15.74
CA ARG A 275 -22.86 -22.92 16.63
C ARG A 275 -21.68 -21.95 16.57
N LEU A 276 -21.24 -21.45 17.71
CA LEU A 276 -19.97 -20.75 17.88
C LEU A 276 -18.81 -21.74 17.73
N ARG A 277 -17.88 -21.45 16.82
CA ARG A 277 -16.59 -22.16 16.65
C ARG A 277 -15.43 -21.19 16.92
N VAL A 278 -14.28 -21.73 17.33
CA VAL A 278 -13.06 -20.94 17.54
C VAL A 278 -12.16 -21.06 16.32
N PHE A 279 -11.78 -19.93 15.74
CA PHE A 279 -10.78 -19.80 14.68
C PHE A 279 -9.49 -19.22 15.26
N HIS A 280 -8.34 -19.73 14.84
CA HIS A 280 -7.02 -19.27 15.30
C HIS A 280 -6.33 -18.52 14.17
N LEU A 281 -6.11 -17.20 14.33
CA LEU A 281 -5.62 -16.34 13.25
C LEU A 281 -4.23 -16.75 12.77
N GLU A 282 -3.37 -17.21 13.68
CA GLU A 282 -1.96 -17.48 13.37
C GLU A 282 -1.72 -18.83 12.69
N SER A 283 -2.61 -19.83 12.84
CA SER A 283 -2.56 -21.07 12.03
C SER A 283 -3.51 -21.06 10.83
N GLY A 284 -4.53 -20.20 10.84
CA GLY A 284 -5.57 -20.19 9.81
C GLY A 284 -6.55 -21.37 9.88
N GLU A 285 -6.60 -22.07 11.03
CA GLU A 285 -7.43 -23.26 11.23
C GLU A 285 -8.53 -23.02 12.29
N PHE A 286 -9.61 -23.80 12.18
CA PHE A 286 -10.61 -23.91 13.25
C PHE A 286 -10.15 -24.93 14.29
N LEU A 287 -10.24 -24.57 15.57
CA LEU A 287 -9.92 -25.47 16.67
C LEU A 287 -11.12 -26.32 17.03
N GLU A 288 -10.93 -27.64 17.14
CA GLU A 288 -12.01 -28.55 17.54
C GLU A 288 -12.29 -28.49 19.04
N PHE A 289 -13.56 -28.60 19.44
CA PHE A 289 -13.99 -28.52 20.84
C PHE A 289 -13.31 -29.55 21.77
N GLY A 290 -12.84 -30.68 21.21
CA GLY A 290 -12.19 -31.76 21.94
C GLY A 290 -10.71 -31.53 22.25
N GLU A 291 -10.03 -30.69 21.48
CA GLU A 291 -8.60 -30.42 21.60
C GLU A 291 -8.26 -29.55 22.82
N THR A 292 -7.02 -29.63 23.29
CA THR A 292 -6.47 -28.78 24.36
C THR A 292 -5.67 -27.61 23.77
N ILE A 293 -5.85 -26.41 24.33
CA ILE A 293 -5.15 -25.21 23.82
C ILE A 293 -3.62 -25.29 23.98
N GLY A 294 -3.13 -26.04 24.97
CA GLY A 294 -1.70 -26.23 25.21
C GLY A 294 -1.01 -27.28 24.33
N GLY A 295 -1.72 -27.90 23.38
CA GLY A 295 -1.18 -28.96 22.50
C GLY A 295 -0.18 -28.49 21.43
N GLY A 296 0.43 -27.31 21.58
CA GLY A 296 1.40 -26.74 20.63
C GLY A 296 0.78 -26.00 19.43
N ARG A 297 -0.51 -26.17 19.14
CA ARG A 297 -1.22 -25.40 18.09
C ARG A 297 -1.36 -23.91 18.42
N VAL A 298 -1.61 -23.57 19.69
CA VAL A 298 -1.84 -22.18 20.16
C VAL A 298 -0.69 -21.75 21.06
N ALA A 299 0.00 -20.67 20.70
CA ALA A 299 1.10 -20.10 21.48
C ALA A 299 0.65 -18.91 22.34
N GLN A 300 1.49 -18.49 23.30
CA GLN A 300 1.22 -17.26 24.06
C GLN A 300 1.25 -16.05 23.12
N GLY A 301 0.26 -15.16 23.28
CA GLY A 301 0.13 -13.93 22.48
C GLY A 301 -0.69 -14.09 21.20
N ASN A 302 -1.15 -15.30 20.89
CA ASN A 302 -1.97 -15.58 19.71
C ASN A 302 -3.41 -15.09 19.87
N THR A 303 -4.13 -15.02 18.74
CA THR A 303 -5.45 -14.43 18.64
C THR A 303 -6.50 -15.47 18.25
N LEU A 304 -7.48 -15.64 19.13
CA LEU A 304 -8.65 -16.49 18.89
C LEU A 304 -9.86 -15.64 18.49
N VAL A 305 -10.53 -16.02 17.40
CA VAL A 305 -11.77 -15.39 16.94
C VAL A 305 -12.91 -16.38 17.09
N MET A 306 -13.96 -16.00 17.83
CA MET A 306 -15.19 -16.79 17.94
C MET A 306 -16.15 -16.37 16.82
N LEU A 307 -16.51 -17.30 15.94
CA LEU A 307 -17.41 -17.10 14.80
C LEU A 307 -18.67 -17.95 14.97
N ARG A 308 -19.86 -17.36 14.82
CA ARG A 308 -21.13 -18.10 14.78
C ARG A 308 -21.38 -18.64 13.37
N GLY A 309 -21.88 -19.88 13.26
CA GLY A 309 -22.32 -20.47 11.99
C GLY A 309 -21.22 -20.95 11.03
N ALA A 310 -19.95 -20.89 11.44
CA ALA A 310 -18.83 -21.35 10.63
C ALA A 310 -18.83 -22.87 10.33
N GLY A 311 -19.77 -23.65 10.89
CA GLY A 311 -19.92 -25.08 10.58
C GLY A 311 -20.31 -25.35 9.12
N VAL A 312 -21.18 -24.52 8.54
CA VAL A 312 -21.65 -24.66 7.14
C VAL A 312 -20.49 -24.52 6.14
N MET A 313 -19.43 -23.80 6.51
CA MET A 313 -18.23 -23.58 5.67
C MET A 313 -17.20 -24.72 5.74
N LEU A 314 -17.34 -25.65 6.70
CA LEU A 314 -16.45 -26.81 6.89
C LEU A 314 -17.07 -28.12 6.40
N GLY A 315 -18.32 -28.10 5.95
CA GLY A 315 -19.01 -29.25 5.36
C GLY A 315 -18.66 -29.46 3.88
N LYS A 316 -17.53 -30.10 3.60
CA LYS A 316 -17.22 -30.79 2.34
C LYS A 316 -16.44 -32.08 2.61
#